data_AF-A0A0H2R384-F1
#
_entry.id   AF-A0A0H2R384-F1
#
_cell.length_a   1.000
_cell.length_b   1.000
_cell.length_c   1.000
_cell.angle_alpha   90.00
_cell.angle_beta   90.00
_cell.angle_gamma   90.00
#
_symmetry.space_group_name_H-M   'P 1'
#
loop_
_entity.id
_entity.type
_entity.pdbx_description
1 polymer ?
#
loop_
_entity_poly.entity_id
_entity_poly.type
_entity_poly.pdbx_seq_one_letter_code
_entity_poly.pdbx_strand_id
1 'polypeptide(L)'
;MSHPRQYIRSEARLSVALQNVSQHPSLAARRALDGSMEHGLVVARNLKTIPRTFHSALVRMYARWLTALNGGDILDENGQLEVAAFDTPIHALHHMKRPFFESNPAAVSAVTESLPILRAWLSIAVRCIIRNQRLSGFPDGRVRVMLRALNVFVIMRRIGENGSQFIAEHHVYNTVTDLWLQTRGQDTREDKILSAIFMELKNEYINHNSGSFLQFIFERADARGLGDTIIDLQLSRLDMALSCDEEHNRQYELSIDAHLATLYALVYEQGFIGTPRTHKGFIVLGGVQMVMKLLDSSLEHSMWLSSGYCLAIVANILGSSRSQRCISIALTANLVQHLSTGTRAFDRLQDLGRSSIQMLLRDILPDFLLFRSIIKLCDGLNEGGMLRPALRNNSHLKEDWDHLFALYDFRLEAYRSAPRLDGRWRTCGHKADCDDLKQIRDSHMRTNPESFQPNEGIHIRYESTKDWSPTTMASGDIQIDDTTSVIPLLQICDILKGEENSSVVDTIVKITFRRHYKQEKTFLYFKARVDVKKSKEFPMAS
;
A
#
# COMPACT_ATOMS: atom_id res chain seq x y z
N MET A 1 -30.75 -16.49 37.25
CA MET A 1 -31.80 -17.21 36.50
C MET A 1 -33.00 -16.29 36.35
N SER A 2 -33.08 -15.56 35.23
CA SER A 2 -34.18 -14.66 34.91
C SER A 2 -35.43 -15.44 34.45
N HIS A 3 -36.60 -15.04 34.95
CA HIS A 3 -37.86 -15.76 34.75
C HIS A 3 -38.33 -15.77 33.27
N PRO A 4 -38.82 -16.90 32.73
CA PRO A 4 -39.34 -17.03 31.36
C PRO A 4 -40.43 -16.00 30.99
N ARG A 5 -41.18 -15.49 31.97
CA ARG A 5 -42.24 -14.49 31.77
C ARG A 5 -41.72 -13.08 31.46
N GLN A 6 -40.50 -12.72 31.84
CA GLN A 6 -39.89 -11.43 31.47
C GLN A 6 -39.40 -11.44 30.01
N TYR A 7 -38.85 -12.57 29.56
CA TYR A 7 -38.33 -12.75 28.20
C TYR A 7 -39.45 -12.71 27.14
N ILE A 8 -40.57 -13.38 27.40
CA ILE A 8 -41.76 -13.37 26.51
C ILE A 8 -42.38 -11.96 26.41
N ARG A 9 -42.36 -11.19 27.51
CA ARG A 9 -42.86 -9.80 27.51
C ARG A 9 -41.93 -8.85 26.76
N SER A 10 -40.61 -9.06 26.79
CA SER A 10 -39.67 -8.26 26.00
C SER A 10 -39.79 -8.54 24.50
N GLU A 11 -40.00 -9.80 24.09
CA GLU A 11 -40.18 -10.15 22.67
C GLU A 11 -41.48 -9.60 22.09
N ALA A 12 -42.60 -9.68 22.81
CA ALA A 12 -43.87 -9.11 22.38
C ALA A 12 -43.79 -7.57 22.23
N ARG A 13 -43.07 -6.89 23.12
CA ARG A 13 -42.86 -5.43 23.04
C ARG A 13 -41.94 -5.03 21.89
N LEU A 14 -40.89 -5.80 21.63
CA LEU A 14 -40.00 -5.62 20.47
C LEU A 14 -40.75 -5.84 19.15
N SER A 15 -41.64 -6.84 19.08
CA SER A 15 -42.50 -7.10 17.93
C SER A 15 -43.44 -5.93 17.65
N VAL A 16 -44.10 -5.39 18.68
CA VAL A 16 -44.95 -4.20 18.56
C VAL A 16 -44.15 -2.97 18.14
N ALA A 17 -42.96 -2.75 18.69
CA ALA A 17 -42.08 -1.66 18.28
C ALA A 17 -41.62 -1.78 16.82
N LEU A 18 -41.32 -3.00 16.36
CA LEU A 18 -40.96 -3.30 14.97
C LEU A 18 -42.12 -3.04 14.02
N GLN A 19 -43.32 -3.50 14.37
CA GLN A 19 -44.53 -3.22 13.62
C GLN A 19 -44.79 -1.70 13.54
N ASN A 20 -44.65 -0.97 14.65
CA ASN A 20 -44.81 0.48 14.65
C ASN A 20 -43.79 1.20 13.75
N VAL A 21 -42.53 0.77 13.71
CA VAL A 21 -41.54 1.37 12.80
C VAL A 21 -41.91 1.13 11.33
N SER A 22 -42.46 -0.03 10.99
CA SER A 22 -42.91 -0.33 9.62
C SER A 22 -44.19 0.41 9.20
N GLN A 23 -45.19 0.52 10.10
CA GLN A 23 -46.52 1.05 9.78
C GLN A 23 -46.64 2.55 10.09
N HIS A 24 -45.97 3.02 11.15
CA HIS A 24 -46.07 4.37 11.68
C HIS A 24 -44.71 4.90 12.19
N PRO A 25 -43.72 5.11 11.30
CA PRO A 25 -42.34 5.44 11.69
C PRO A 25 -42.23 6.72 12.51
N SER A 26 -43.08 7.72 12.28
CA SER A 26 -43.15 8.95 13.09
C SER A 26 -43.56 8.69 14.53
N LEU A 27 -44.51 7.79 14.75
CA LEU A 27 -44.98 7.43 16.10
C LEU A 27 -43.90 6.65 16.85
N ALA A 28 -43.22 5.73 16.16
CA ALA A 28 -42.12 4.98 16.74
C ALA A 28 -40.95 5.91 17.15
N ALA A 29 -40.61 6.91 16.31
CA ALA A 29 -39.61 7.91 16.63
C ALA A 29 -39.99 8.75 17.86
N ARG A 30 -41.25 9.20 17.95
CA ARG A 30 -41.73 9.93 19.14
C ARG A 30 -41.65 9.09 20.40
N ARG A 31 -42.12 7.84 20.36
CA ARG A 31 -42.04 6.91 21.50
C ARG A 31 -40.61 6.64 21.95
N ALA A 32 -39.67 6.56 21.01
CA ALA A 32 -38.26 6.46 21.36
C ALA A 32 -37.77 7.73 22.08
N LEU A 33 -38.08 8.91 21.55
CA LEU A 33 -37.73 10.20 22.16
C LEU A 33 -38.37 10.41 23.55
N ASP A 34 -39.56 9.86 23.76
CA ASP A 34 -40.27 9.85 25.06
C ASP A 34 -39.67 8.84 26.06
N GLY A 35 -38.65 8.08 25.67
CA GLY A 35 -37.89 7.19 26.56
C GLY A 35 -38.23 5.70 26.45
N SER A 36 -39.02 5.26 25.46
CA SER A 36 -39.25 3.81 25.26
C SER A 36 -37.99 3.13 24.71
N MET A 37 -37.36 2.31 25.55
CA MET A 37 -36.13 1.60 25.22
C MET A 37 -36.32 0.67 24.02
N GLU A 38 -37.42 -0.08 23.94
CA GLU A 38 -37.72 -1.00 22.83
C GLU A 38 -37.87 -0.26 21.50
N HIS A 39 -38.56 0.90 21.49
CA HIS A 39 -38.64 1.73 20.29
C HIS A 39 -37.28 2.32 19.93
N GLY A 40 -36.44 2.71 20.91
CA GLY A 40 -35.06 3.10 20.67
C GLY A 40 -34.25 1.99 19.98
N LEU A 41 -34.30 0.75 20.47
CA LEU A 41 -33.62 -0.39 19.85
C LEU A 41 -34.02 -0.60 18.38
N VAL A 42 -35.32 -0.56 18.10
CA VAL A 42 -35.85 -0.79 16.75
C VAL A 42 -35.56 0.40 15.83
N VAL A 43 -35.76 1.63 16.32
CA VAL A 43 -35.49 2.86 15.57
C VAL A 43 -34.02 2.94 15.17
N ALA A 44 -33.08 2.63 16.06
CA ALA A 44 -31.64 2.60 15.78
C ALA A 44 -31.30 1.73 14.55
N ARG A 45 -31.95 0.57 14.42
CA ARG A 45 -31.74 -0.38 13.31
C ARG A 45 -32.45 0.03 12.01
N ASN A 46 -33.42 0.93 12.11
CA ASN A 46 -34.29 1.33 10.99
C ASN A 46 -34.25 2.84 10.71
N LEU A 47 -33.18 3.54 11.10
CA LEU A 47 -33.07 4.99 10.93
C LEU A 47 -33.34 5.47 9.50
N LYS A 48 -33.08 4.65 8.48
CA LYS A 48 -33.35 4.97 7.07
C LYS A 48 -34.84 5.13 6.75
N THR A 49 -35.73 4.45 7.49
CA THR A 49 -37.19 4.50 7.28
C THR A 49 -37.86 5.58 8.12
N ILE A 50 -37.13 6.20 9.05
CA ILE A 50 -37.63 7.27 9.90
C ILE A 50 -37.62 8.61 9.14
N PRO A 51 -38.64 9.47 9.32
CA PRO A 51 -38.62 10.78 8.70
C PRO A 51 -37.42 11.62 9.18
N ARG A 52 -36.75 12.28 8.23
CA ARG A 52 -35.53 13.08 8.48
C ARG A 52 -35.72 14.16 9.55
N THR A 53 -36.94 14.67 9.73
CA THR A 53 -37.29 15.65 10.76
C THR A 53 -37.00 15.16 12.18
N PHE A 54 -36.99 13.84 12.42
CA PHE A 54 -36.66 13.27 13.74
C PHE A 54 -35.17 12.95 13.92
N HIS A 55 -34.37 12.92 12.87
CA HIS A 55 -33.00 12.40 12.93
C HIS A 55 -32.12 13.18 13.91
N SER A 56 -32.20 14.51 13.92
CA SER A 56 -31.42 15.35 14.83
C SER A 56 -31.76 15.07 16.30
N ALA A 57 -33.05 14.95 16.63
CA ALA A 57 -33.50 14.63 17.99
C ALA A 57 -33.07 13.21 18.40
N LEU A 58 -33.21 12.23 17.50
CA LEU A 58 -32.83 10.84 17.77
C LEU A 58 -31.32 10.70 17.98
N VAL A 59 -30.50 11.36 17.16
CA VAL A 59 -29.04 11.36 17.34
C VAL A 59 -28.65 11.94 18.70
N ARG A 60 -29.27 13.06 19.10
CA ARG A 60 -29.05 13.66 20.43
C ARG A 60 -29.47 12.70 21.56
N MET A 61 -30.57 11.99 21.40
CA MET A 61 -31.03 10.98 22.36
C MET A 61 -30.00 9.85 22.51
N TYR A 62 -29.50 9.27 21.41
CA TYR A 62 -28.48 8.20 21.47
C TYR A 62 -27.14 8.70 22.01
N ALA A 63 -26.73 9.93 21.68
CA ALA A 63 -25.52 10.52 22.23
C ALA A 63 -25.64 10.74 23.75
N ARG A 64 -26.79 11.25 24.22
CA ARG A 64 -27.07 11.40 25.66
C ARG A 64 -27.17 10.07 26.39
N TRP A 65 -27.69 9.03 25.74
CA TRP A 65 -27.64 7.68 26.29
C TRP A 65 -26.19 7.29 26.58
N LEU A 66 -25.27 7.46 25.62
CA LEU A 66 -23.85 7.18 25.86
C LEU A 66 -23.27 8.03 27.00
N THR A 67 -23.54 9.33 27.04
CA THR A 67 -23.03 10.22 28.09
C THR A 67 -23.57 9.87 29.48
N ALA A 68 -24.76 9.28 29.57
CA ALA A 68 -25.33 8.82 30.83
C ALA A 68 -24.66 7.52 31.35
N LEU A 69 -23.90 6.81 30.52
CA LEU A 69 -23.08 5.69 30.93
C LEU A 69 -21.79 6.22 31.56
N ASN A 70 -21.54 5.85 32.81
CA ASN A 70 -20.30 6.18 33.51
C ASN A 70 -19.14 5.30 33.05
N GLY A 71 -17.90 5.69 33.36
CA GLY A 71 -16.72 4.86 33.07
C GLY A 71 -16.75 3.47 33.72
N GLY A 72 -17.51 3.32 34.82
CA GLY A 72 -17.76 2.02 35.46
C GLY A 72 -18.71 1.11 34.67
N ASP A 73 -19.54 1.67 33.78
CA ASP A 73 -20.53 0.93 33.00
C ASP A 73 -19.94 0.32 31.71
N ILE A 74 -18.64 0.54 31.45
CA ILE A 74 -17.93 -0.09 30.33
C ILE A 74 -17.65 -1.57 30.61
N LEU A 75 -17.57 -1.93 31.89
CA LEU A 75 -17.42 -3.31 32.34
C LEU A 75 -18.71 -3.75 33.04
N ASP A 76 -19.13 -4.98 32.78
CA ASP A 76 -20.25 -5.58 33.50
C ASP A 76 -19.86 -5.94 34.95
N GLU A 77 -20.83 -6.45 35.70
CA GLU A 77 -20.62 -6.92 37.08
C GLU A 77 -19.55 -8.02 37.23
N ASN A 78 -19.19 -8.69 36.13
CA ASN A 78 -18.16 -9.73 36.08
C ASN A 78 -16.81 -9.20 35.54
N GLY A 79 -16.67 -7.89 35.34
CA GLY A 79 -15.48 -7.27 34.76
C GLY A 79 -15.27 -7.56 33.27
N GLN A 80 -16.31 -8.04 32.57
CA GLN A 80 -16.29 -8.26 31.12
C GLN A 80 -16.72 -6.99 30.39
N LEU A 81 -16.33 -6.85 29.11
CA LEU A 81 -16.74 -5.71 28.31
C LEU A 81 -18.27 -5.68 28.14
N GLU A 82 -18.90 -4.58 28.56
CA GLU A 82 -20.31 -4.33 28.36
C GLU A 82 -20.56 -3.93 26.89
N VAL A 83 -21.23 -4.82 26.15
CA VAL A 83 -21.51 -4.62 24.72
C VAL A 83 -22.95 -4.20 24.48
N ALA A 84 -23.91 -4.71 25.27
CA ALA A 84 -25.33 -4.52 25.00
C ALA A 84 -25.78 -3.07 25.20
N ALA A 85 -25.29 -2.41 26.25
CA ALA A 85 -25.59 -1.00 26.52
C ALA A 85 -25.04 -0.05 25.44
N PHE A 86 -23.93 -0.40 24.80
CA PHE A 86 -23.25 0.42 23.79
C PHE A 86 -23.69 0.09 22.35
N ASP A 87 -24.12 -1.14 22.07
CA ASP A 87 -24.41 -1.64 20.73
C ASP A 87 -25.41 -0.77 19.97
N THR A 88 -26.50 -0.40 20.63
CA THR A 88 -27.60 0.36 20.04
C THR A 88 -27.23 1.80 19.71
N PRO A 89 -26.73 2.62 20.66
CA PRO A 89 -26.36 3.99 20.34
C PRO A 89 -25.19 4.05 19.34
N ILE A 90 -24.18 3.17 19.44
CA ILE A 90 -23.11 3.10 18.44
C ILE A 90 -23.68 2.78 17.05
N HIS A 91 -24.57 1.80 16.95
CA HIS A 91 -25.20 1.45 15.68
C HIS A 91 -25.98 2.63 15.08
N ALA A 92 -26.78 3.31 15.90
CA ALA A 92 -27.57 4.46 15.48
C ALA A 92 -26.70 5.63 14.97
N LEU A 93 -25.69 6.03 15.75
CA LEU A 93 -24.81 7.14 15.43
C LEU A 93 -23.96 6.85 14.18
N HIS A 94 -23.50 5.60 14.01
CA HIS A 94 -22.73 5.18 12.84
C HIS A 94 -23.51 5.30 11.52
N HIS A 95 -24.85 5.25 11.52
CA HIS A 95 -25.63 5.44 10.29
C HIS A 95 -25.64 6.88 9.76
N MET A 96 -25.27 7.84 10.59
CA MET A 96 -25.21 9.24 10.19
C MET A 96 -23.92 9.53 9.42
N LYS A 97 -24.06 10.27 8.32
CA LYS A 97 -22.93 10.67 7.45
C LYS A 97 -22.51 12.10 7.74
N ARG A 98 -21.30 12.48 7.35
CA ARG A 98 -20.74 13.82 7.52
C ARG A 98 -21.68 14.97 7.09
N PRO A 99 -22.39 14.92 5.95
CA PRO A 99 -23.32 16.01 5.56
C PRO A 99 -24.48 16.24 6.54
N PHE A 100 -24.90 15.19 7.26
CA PHE A 100 -25.91 15.33 8.30
C PHE A 100 -25.37 16.15 9.47
N PHE A 101 -24.14 15.86 9.92
CA PHE A 101 -23.51 16.57 11.03
C PHE A 101 -23.20 18.03 10.68
N GLU A 102 -22.75 18.29 9.46
CA GLU A 102 -22.56 19.66 8.93
C GLU A 102 -23.86 20.48 8.98
N SER A 103 -25.01 19.84 8.78
CA SER A 103 -26.33 20.51 8.81
C SER A 103 -26.98 20.55 10.20
N ASN A 104 -26.40 19.92 11.23
CA ASN A 104 -27.03 19.76 12.55
C ASN A 104 -26.04 20.02 13.71
N PRO A 105 -25.68 21.29 13.99
CA PRO A 105 -24.72 21.62 15.04
C PRO A 105 -25.10 21.11 16.44
N ALA A 106 -26.39 21.10 16.77
CA ALA A 106 -26.89 20.56 18.04
C ALA A 106 -26.67 19.04 18.18
N ALA A 107 -26.69 18.30 17.06
CA ALA A 107 -26.36 16.88 17.05
C ALA A 107 -24.84 16.67 17.19
N VAL A 108 -24.03 17.52 16.54
CA VAL A 108 -22.57 17.52 16.69
C VAL A 108 -22.19 17.71 18.17
N SER A 109 -22.68 18.76 18.83
CA SER A 109 -22.38 19.02 20.25
C SER A 109 -22.66 17.81 21.14
N ALA A 110 -23.85 17.21 20.98
CA ALA A 110 -24.23 16.05 21.78
C ALA A 110 -23.32 14.83 21.54
N VAL A 111 -22.93 14.57 20.29
CA VAL A 111 -21.99 13.47 19.99
C VAL A 111 -20.59 13.80 20.50
N THR A 112 -20.14 15.05 20.39
CA THR A 112 -18.85 15.50 20.93
C THR A 112 -18.75 15.25 22.44
N GLU A 113 -19.82 15.52 23.19
CA GLU A 113 -19.90 15.23 24.64
C GLU A 113 -19.76 13.73 24.95
N SER A 114 -20.11 12.84 24.02
CA SER A 114 -20.01 11.39 24.17
C SER A 114 -18.65 10.79 23.74
N LEU A 115 -17.74 11.57 23.14
CA LEU A 115 -16.45 11.05 22.65
C LEU A 115 -15.57 10.43 23.76
N PRO A 116 -15.48 11.00 24.99
CA PRO A 116 -14.67 10.41 26.05
C PRO A 116 -15.09 8.98 26.42
N ILE A 117 -16.38 8.73 26.57
CA ILE A 117 -16.89 7.40 26.90
C ILE A 117 -16.71 6.42 25.73
N LEU A 118 -16.94 6.88 24.50
CA LEU A 118 -16.69 6.09 23.29
C LEU A 118 -15.22 5.68 23.15
N ARG A 119 -14.28 6.59 23.45
CA ARG A 119 -12.84 6.30 23.45
C ARG A 119 -12.47 5.29 24.54
N ALA A 120 -13.00 5.46 25.75
CA ALA A 120 -12.74 4.56 26.85
C ALA A 120 -13.23 3.14 26.53
N TRP A 121 -14.45 3.03 25.99
CA TRP A 121 -15.01 1.77 25.49
C TRP A 121 -14.14 1.16 24.39
N LEU A 122 -13.76 1.93 23.36
CA LEU A 122 -12.89 1.47 22.27
C LEU A 122 -11.56 0.92 22.80
N SER A 123 -10.94 1.61 23.76
CA SER A 123 -9.65 1.22 24.33
C SER A 123 -9.73 -0.07 25.16
N ILE A 124 -10.86 -0.34 25.82
CA ILE A 124 -11.10 -1.61 26.51
C ILE A 124 -11.42 -2.70 25.48
N ALA A 125 -12.31 -2.43 24.53
CA ALA A 125 -12.69 -3.37 23.47
C ALA A 125 -11.48 -3.88 22.68
N VAL A 126 -10.58 -2.99 22.25
CA VAL A 126 -9.34 -3.37 21.56
C VAL A 126 -8.45 -4.26 22.43
N ARG A 127 -8.31 -3.96 23.71
CA ARG A 127 -7.54 -4.82 24.64
C ARG A 127 -8.15 -6.21 24.78
N CYS A 128 -9.49 -6.30 24.87
CA CYS A 128 -10.20 -7.57 24.94
C CYS A 128 -10.00 -8.40 23.65
N ILE A 129 -10.10 -7.75 22.48
CA ILE A 129 -9.90 -8.40 21.16
C ILE A 129 -8.45 -8.92 21.04
N ILE A 130 -7.45 -8.09 21.32
CA ILE A 130 -6.03 -8.45 21.21
C ILE A 130 -5.70 -9.61 22.18
N ARG A 131 -6.23 -9.59 23.40
CA ARG A 131 -6.03 -10.65 24.39
C ARG A 131 -6.88 -11.90 24.15
N ASN A 132 -7.71 -11.90 23.11
CA ASN A 132 -8.66 -12.96 22.82
C ASN A 132 -9.51 -13.37 24.03
N GLN A 133 -9.93 -12.38 24.82
CA GLN A 133 -10.78 -12.62 25.99
C GLN A 133 -12.16 -13.12 25.54
N ARG A 134 -12.72 -14.07 26.29
CA ARG A 134 -14.09 -14.55 26.03
C ARG A 134 -15.07 -13.42 26.28
N LEU A 135 -15.73 -12.97 25.22
CA LEU A 135 -16.82 -12.00 25.30
C LEU A 135 -18.10 -12.80 25.58
N SER A 136 -18.56 -12.76 26.84
CA SER A 136 -19.74 -13.51 27.30
C SER A 136 -21.02 -13.13 26.54
N GLY A 137 -21.90 -14.10 26.35
CA GLY A 137 -23.31 -13.84 26.05
C GLY A 137 -23.73 -13.73 24.57
N PHE A 138 -22.83 -13.82 23.60
CA PHE A 138 -23.20 -13.71 22.17
C PHE A 138 -22.45 -14.70 21.26
N PRO A 139 -23.15 -15.41 20.36
CA PRO A 139 -22.53 -16.00 19.17
C PRO A 139 -21.79 -14.90 18.38
N ASP A 140 -20.61 -15.19 17.85
CA ASP A 140 -19.78 -14.22 17.11
C ASP A 140 -19.45 -12.92 17.88
N GLY A 141 -19.39 -12.97 19.22
CA GLY A 141 -19.17 -11.80 20.07
C GLY A 141 -17.93 -10.98 19.69
N ARG A 142 -16.86 -11.64 19.24
CA ARG A 142 -15.61 -11.01 18.79
C ARG A 142 -15.80 -10.18 17.52
N VAL A 143 -16.37 -10.76 16.47
CA VAL A 143 -16.74 -10.06 15.23
C VAL A 143 -17.61 -8.84 15.53
N ARG A 144 -18.61 -9.01 16.40
CA ARG A 144 -19.51 -7.91 16.80
C ARG A 144 -18.76 -6.77 17.48
N VAL A 145 -17.88 -7.08 18.43
CA VAL A 145 -17.08 -6.06 19.13
C VAL A 145 -16.11 -5.38 18.18
N MET A 146 -15.46 -6.11 17.27
CA MET A 146 -14.59 -5.53 16.23
C MET A 146 -15.36 -4.57 15.32
N LEU A 147 -16.56 -4.96 14.87
CA LEU A 147 -17.42 -4.09 14.07
C LEU A 147 -17.82 -2.83 14.84
N ARG A 148 -18.10 -2.95 16.14
CA ARG A 148 -18.41 -1.79 16.98
C ARG A 148 -17.21 -0.90 17.22
N ALA A 149 -16.01 -1.46 17.41
CA ALA A 149 -14.77 -0.70 17.48
C ALA A 149 -14.55 0.14 16.21
N LEU A 150 -14.73 -0.47 15.02
CA LEU A 150 -14.70 0.24 13.75
C LEU A 150 -15.76 1.36 13.71
N ASN A 151 -17.02 1.05 14.07
CA ASN A 151 -18.09 2.03 14.06
C ASN A 151 -17.82 3.23 14.97
N VAL A 152 -17.24 2.99 16.16
CA VAL A 152 -16.84 4.06 17.09
C VAL A 152 -15.82 4.98 16.45
N PHE A 153 -14.76 4.43 15.86
CA PHE A 153 -13.76 5.22 15.15
C PHE A 153 -14.39 6.05 14.01
N VAL A 154 -15.28 5.44 13.23
CA VAL A 154 -16.01 6.11 12.14
C VAL A 154 -16.94 7.21 12.67
N ILE A 155 -17.61 7.03 13.81
CA ILE A 155 -18.44 8.08 14.44
C ILE A 155 -17.57 9.28 14.80
N MET A 156 -16.45 9.06 15.48
CA MET A 156 -15.51 10.11 15.86
C MET A 156 -15.04 10.89 14.63
N ARG A 157 -14.73 10.22 13.53
CA ARG A 157 -14.35 10.87 12.27
C ARG A 157 -15.50 11.68 11.63
N ARG A 158 -16.71 11.15 11.63
CA ARG A 158 -17.82 11.72 10.84
C ARG A 158 -18.44 12.98 11.41
N ILE A 159 -18.21 13.30 12.69
CA ILE A 159 -18.67 14.56 13.28
C ILE A 159 -17.88 15.78 12.79
N GLY A 160 -16.82 15.58 12.00
CA GLY A 160 -16.03 16.65 11.40
C GLY A 160 -14.82 17.04 12.25
N GLU A 161 -14.42 18.30 12.15
CA GLU A 161 -13.15 18.82 12.71
C GLU A 161 -12.99 18.54 14.22
N ASN A 162 -14.04 18.74 15.01
CA ASN A 162 -14.05 18.43 16.44
C ASN A 162 -13.65 16.97 16.74
N GLY A 163 -14.11 16.04 15.90
CA GLY A 163 -13.83 14.63 16.06
C GLY A 163 -12.42 14.26 15.63
N SER A 164 -11.96 14.79 14.50
CA SER A 164 -10.60 14.62 14.02
C SER A 164 -9.56 15.19 15.00
N GLN A 165 -9.83 16.37 15.56
CA GLN A 165 -9.03 16.97 16.63
C GLN A 165 -9.01 16.05 17.87
N PHE A 166 -10.17 15.57 18.31
CA PHE A 166 -10.25 14.65 19.46
C PHE A 166 -9.45 13.37 19.22
N ILE A 167 -9.53 12.76 18.04
CA ILE A 167 -8.78 11.56 17.65
C ILE A 167 -7.27 11.83 17.77
N ALA A 168 -6.79 12.98 17.27
CA ALA A 168 -5.39 13.36 17.32
C ALA A 168 -4.89 13.59 18.76
N GLU A 169 -5.56 14.46 19.52
CA GLU A 169 -5.20 14.83 20.90
C GLU A 169 -5.16 13.63 21.84
N HIS A 170 -6.06 12.68 21.61
CA HIS A 170 -6.23 11.51 22.49
C HIS A 170 -5.57 10.24 21.95
N HIS A 171 -4.78 10.37 20.87
CA HIS A 171 -4.05 9.29 20.21
C HIS A 171 -4.91 8.08 19.83
N VAL A 172 -6.15 8.31 19.39
CA VAL A 172 -7.07 7.22 19.00
C VAL A 172 -6.51 6.43 17.82
N TYR A 173 -5.74 7.08 16.92
CA TYR A 173 -4.99 6.42 15.86
C TYR A 173 -4.16 5.24 16.39
N ASN A 174 -3.44 5.42 17.51
CA ASN A 174 -2.59 4.36 18.08
C ASN A 174 -3.41 3.13 18.50
N THR A 175 -4.56 3.35 19.12
CA THR A 175 -5.47 2.27 19.56
C THR A 175 -6.00 1.46 18.38
N VAL A 176 -6.40 2.16 17.31
CA VAL A 176 -6.97 1.53 16.11
C VAL A 176 -5.88 0.86 15.25
N THR A 177 -4.69 1.45 15.15
CA THR A 177 -3.51 0.82 14.55
C THR A 177 -3.10 -0.44 15.32
N ASP A 178 -3.11 -0.40 16.65
CA ASP A 178 -2.80 -1.57 17.48
C ASP A 178 -3.79 -2.71 17.25
N LEU A 179 -5.09 -2.38 17.11
CA LEU A 179 -6.12 -3.35 16.74
C LEU A 179 -5.77 -4.03 15.41
N TRP A 180 -5.40 -3.26 14.39
CA TRP A 180 -5.00 -3.82 13.09
C TRP A 180 -3.70 -4.63 13.13
N LEU A 181 -2.67 -4.15 13.83
CA LEU A 181 -1.35 -4.80 13.86
C LEU A 181 -1.34 -6.09 14.67
N GLN A 182 -2.01 -6.11 15.83
CA GLN A 182 -1.87 -7.19 16.81
C GLN A 182 -2.98 -8.25 16.70
N THR A 183 -4.04 -7.96 15.95
CA THR A 183 -5.16 -8.91 15.79
C THR A 183 -4.90 -9.82 14.58
N ARG A 184 -4.77 -11.12 14.82
CA ARG A 184 -4.93 -12.13 13.77
C ARG A 184 -6.42 -12.45 13.66
N GLY A 185 -7.00 -12.27 12.47
CA GLY A 185 -8.37 -12.71 12.21
C GLY A 185 -8.47 -14.22 12.39
N GLN A 186 -9.54 -14.68 13.02
CA GLN A 186 -9.86 -16.12 13.11
C GLN A 186 -10.68 -16.60 11.92
N ASP A 187 -11.39 -15.69 11.26
CA ASP A 187 -12.18 -15.93 10.06
C ASP A 187 -12.10 -14.72 9.11
N THR A 188 -12.65 -14.89 7.91
CA THR A 188 -12.68 -13.85 6.88
C THR A 188 -13.55 -12.65 7.22
N ARG A 189 -14.54 -12.80 8.12
CA ARG A 189 -15.38 -11.69 8.57
C ARG A 189 -14.56 -10.74 9.46
N GLU A 190 -13.74 -11.27 10.36
CA GLU A 190 -12.82 -10.48 11.18
C GLU A 190 -11.79 -9.75 10.31
N ASP A 191 -11.17 -10.46 9.37
CA ASP A 191 -10.14 -9.90 8.51
C ASP A 191 -10.67 -8.79 7.58
N LYS A 192 -11.89 -8.94 7.08
CA LYS A 192 -12.60 -7.86 6.36
C LYS A 192 -12.79 -6.61 7.21
N ILE A 193 -13.15 -6.77 8.49
CA ILE A 193 -13.28 -5.64 9.43
C ILE A 193 -11.92 -4.99 9.66
N LEU A 194 -10.84 -5.77 9.80
CA LEU A 194 -9.48 -5.25 9.96
C LEU A 194 -9.02 -4.46 8.74
N SER A 195 -9.31 -4.93 7.52
CA SER A 195 -9.04 -4.15 6.30
C SER A 195 -9.85 -2.86 6.24
N ALA A 196 -11.12 -2.88 6.63
CA ALA A 196 -11.93 -1.66 6.72
C ALA A 196 -11.36 -0.67 7.75
N ILE A 197 -10.91 -1.17 8.91
CA ILE A 197 -10.23 -0.36 9.93
C ILE A 197 -8.98 0.32 9.35
N PHE A 198 -8.12 -0.43 8.65
CA PHE A 198 -6.91 0.13 8.05
C PHE A 198 -7.23 1.24 7.04
N MET A 199 -8.22 1.03 6.19
CA MET A 199 -8.60 2.00 5.17
C MET A 199 -9.23 3.26 5.77
N GLU A 200 -10.10 3.11 6.78
CA GLU A 200 -10.64 4.25 7.52
C GLU A 200 -9.53 5.03 8.24
N LEU A 201 -8.58 4.32 8.84
CA LEU A 201 -7.42 4.91 9.51
C LEU A 201 -6.56 5.71 8.51
N LYS A 202 -6.24 5.13 7.35
CA LYS A 202 -5.49 5.80 6.28
C LYS A 202 -6.18 7.09 5.83
N ASN A 203 -7.48 7.00 5.55
CA ASN A 203 -8.24 8.14 5.06
C ASN A 203 -8.27 9.27 6.10
N GLU A 204 -8.44 8.92 7.37
CA GLU A 204 -8.43 9.91 8.44
C GLU A 204 -7.05 10.52 8.66
N TYR A 205 -5.99 9.70 8.63
CA TYR A 205 -4.64 10.19 8.80
C TYR A 205 -4.22 11.16 7.69
N ILE A 206 -4.46 10.83 6.42
CA ILE A 206 -4.08 11.66 5.26
C ILE A 206 -4.83 13.00 5.26
N ASN A 207 -6.08 13.03 5.71
CA ASN A 207 -6.87 14.28 5.73
C ASN A 207 -6.40 15.27 6.81
N HIS A 208 -5.72 14.80 7.85
CA HIS A 208 -5.43 15.60 9.05
C HIS A 208 -3.94 15.68 9.42
N ASN A 209 -3.07 14.90 8.77
CA ASN A 209 -1.64 14.91 8.99
C ASN A 209 -0.90 15.11 7.67
N SER A 210 0.17 15.90 7.70
CA SER A 210 1.07 16.12 6.56
C SER A 210 2.16 15.05 6.40
N GLY A 211 2.28 14.14 7.37
CA GLY A 211 3.26 13.06 7.35
C GLY A 211 2.84 11.86 6.51
N SER A 212 3.80 10.96 6.24
CA SER A 212 3.51 9.66 5.64
C SER A 212 2.73 8.78 6.63
N PHE A 213 1.58 8.27 6.17
CA PHE A 213 0.80 7.28 6.89
C PHE A 213 1.57 5.98 7.05
N LEU A 214 2.29 5.53 6.02
CA LEU A 214 3.10 4.32 6.13
C LEU A 214 4.21 4.47 7.16
N GLN A 215 4.87 5.62 7.22
CA GLN A 215 5.88 5.89 8.25
C GLN A 215 5.29 5.76 9.66
N PHE A 216 4.11 6.34 9.90
CA PHE A 216 3.40 6.20 11.17
C PHE A 216 3.08 4.72 11.50
N ILE A 217 2.59 3.95 10.52
CA ILE A 217 2.31 2.52 10.71
C ILE A 217 3.58 1.75 11.04
N PHE A 218 4.70 2.04 10.37
CA PHE A 218 5.99 1.38 10.63
C PHE A 218 6.57 1.74 11.99
N GLU A 219 6.58 3.01 12.36
CA GLU A 219 7.04 3.45 13.68
C GLU A 219 6.23 2.76 14.79
N ARG A 220 4.91 2.67 14.60
CA ARG A 220 4.04 1.98 15.55
C ARG A 220 4.32 0.48 15.59
N ALA A 221 4.54 -0.16 14.45
CA ALA A 221 4.84 -1.59 14.38
C ALA A 221 6.22 -1.93 14.94
N ASP A 222 7.23 -1.11 14.68
CA ASP A 222 8.59 -1.27 15.22
C ASP A 222 8.58 -1.14 16.76
N ALA A 223 7.82 -0.20 17.31
CA ALA A 223 7.60 -0.09 18.75
C ALA A 223 6.96 -1.35 19.39
N ARG A 224 6.36 -2.22 18.57
CA ARG A 224 5.75 -3.50 18.98
C ARG A 224 6.60 -4.72 18.57
N GLY A 225 7.75 -4.52 17.92
CA GLY A 225 8.56 -5.61 17.35
C GLY A 225 7.92 -6.30 16.13
N LEU A 226 7.00 -5.64 15.43
CA LEU A 226 6.21 -6.20 14.32
C LEU A 226 6.54 -5.59 12.95
N GLY A 227 7.47 -4.64 12.86
CA GLY A 227 7.70 -3.87 11.63
C GLY A 227 8.00 -4.71 10.40
N ASP A 228 8.81 -5.76 10.52
CA ASP A 228 9.15 -6.65 9.38
C ASP A 228 8.00 -7.60 9.00
N THR A 229 6.99 -7.74 9.86
CA THR A 229 5.89 -8.68 9.68
C THR A 229 4.66 -8.06 9.03
N ILE A 230 4.65 -6.75 8.75
CA ILE A 230 3.46 -6.05 8.25
C ILE A 230 3.00 -6.61 6.90
N ILE A 231 3.94 -6.85 5.98
CA ILE A 231 3.62 -7.40 4.67
C ILE A 231 3.21 -8.88 4.78
N ASP A 232 3.92 -9.66 5.60
CA ASP A 232 3.58 -11.05 5.88
C ASP A 232 2.16 -11.18 6.46
N LEU A 233 1.83 -10.34 7.44
CA LEU A 233 0.49 -10.24 8.01
C LEU A 233 -0.56 -9.96 6.94
N GLN A 234 -0.33 -8.98 6.06
CA GLN A 234 -1.32 -8.64 5.03
C GLN A 234 -1.45 -9.73 3.96
N LEU A 235 -0.36 -10.37 3.56
CA LEU A 235 -0.39 -11.49 2.61
C LEU A 235 -1.11 -12.71 3.21
N SER A 236 -0.86 -13.01 4.49
CA SER A 236 -1.55 -14.09 5.21
C SER A 236 -3.06 -13.87 5.30
N ARG A 237 -3.51 -12.63 5.52
CA ARG A 237 -4.95 -12.28 5.50
C ARG A 237 -5.56 -12.44 4.12
N LEU A 238 -4.83 -12.02 3.08
CA LEU A 238 -5.27 -12.20 1.70
C LEU A 238 -5.38 -13.68 1.34
N ASP A 239 -4.40 -14.50 1.72
CA ASP A 239 -4.40 -15.95 1.51
C ASP A 239 -5.60 -16.64 2.19
N MET A 240 -5.91 -16.24 3.43
CA MET A 240 -7.09 -16.71 4.15
C MET A 240 -8.38 -16.33 3.41
N ALA A 241 -8.48 -15.08 2.93
CA ALA A 241 -9.64 -14.64 2.17
C ALA A 241 -9.84 -15.42 0.87
N LEU A 242 -8.75 -15.83 0.21
CA LEU A 242 -8.78 -16.67 -1.01
C LEU A 242 -9.14 -18.12 -0.73
N SER A 243 -8.91 -18.61 0.48
CA SER A 243 -9.16 -20.01 0.88
C SER A 243 -10.60 -20.27 1.33
N CYS A 244 -11.46 -19.24 1.34
CA CYS A 244 -12.86 -19.41 1.68
C CYS A 244 -13.63 -20.03 0.50
N ASP A 245 -14.08 -21.28 0.69
CA ASP A 245 -14.92 -22.10 -0.21
C ASP A 245 -16.34 -21.53 -0.44
N GLU A 246 -16.61 -20.27 -0.09
CA GLU A 246 -17.88 -19.65 -0.45
C GLU A 246 -17.90 -19.45 -1.98
N GLU A 247 -18.87 -20.07 -2.66
CA GLU A 247 -19.19 -19.79 -4.07
C GLU A 247 -19.07 -18.29 -4.34
N HIS A 248 -18.37 -17.90 -5.42
CA HIS A 248 -18.06 -16.54 -5.87
C HIS A 248 -19.25 -15.57 -5.73
N ASN A 249 -19.52 -15.16 -4.50
CA ASN A 249 -20.64 -14.34 -4.12
C ASN A 249 -20.12 -12.92 -3.89
N ARG A 250 -21.05 -11.96 -3.88
CA ARG A 250 -20.70 -10.55 -3.69
C ARG A 250 -19.94 -10.26 -2.38
N GLN A 251 -20.13 -11.07 -1.33
CA GLN A 251 -19.42 -10.86 -0.07
C GLN A 251 -17.95 -11.26 -0.16
N TYR A 252 -17.66 -12.36 -0.87
CA TYR A 252 -16.32 -12.81 -1.20
C TYR A 252 -15.55 -11.74 -1.97
N GLU A 253 -16.13 -11.22 -3.07
CA GLU A 253 -15.52 -10.15 -3.88
C GLU A 253 -15.18 -8.92 -3.02
N LEU A 254 -16.14 -8.46 -2.21
CA LEU A 254 -15.94 -7.32 -1.31
C LEU A 254 -14.86 -7.56 -0.24
N SER A 255 -14.62 -8.81 0.14
CA SER A 255 -13.55 -9.17 1.08
C SER A 255 -12.19 -9.07 0.40
N ILE A 256 -12.06 -9.68 -0.79
CA ILE A 256 -10.85 -9.62 -1.60
C ILE A 256 -10.48 -8.17 -1.93
N ASP A 257 -11.45 -7.37 -2.37
CA ASP A 257 -11.24 -5.95 -2.68
C ASP A 257 -10.70 -5.16 -1.48
N ALA A 258 -11.19 -5.44 -0.26
CA ALA A 258 -10.74 -4.76 0.95
C ALA A 258 -9.27 -5.12 1.30
N HIS A 259 -8.90 -6.39 1.13
CA HIS A 259 -7.52 -6.84 1.35
C HIS A 259 -6.56 -6.31 0.29
N LEU A 260 -7.00 -6.29 -0.98
CA LEU A 260 -6.23 -5.72 -2.08
C LEU A 260 -6.04 -4.21 -1.92
N ALA A 261 -7.06 -3.47 -1.49
CA ALA A 261 -6.95 -2.03 -1.20
C ALA A 261 -5.93 -1.76 -0.07
N THR A 262 -5.95 -2.59 0.98
CA THR A 262 -4.99 -2.50 2.09
C THR A 262 -3.58 -2.80 1.61
N LEU A 263 -3.40 -3.87 0.83
CA LEU A 263 -2.11 -4.25 0.27
C LEU A 263 -1.57 -3.18 -0.68
N TYR A 264 -2.40 -2.66 -1.58
CA TYR A 264 -2.07 -1.54 -2.44
C TYR A 264 -1.60 -0.34 -1.64
N ALA A 265 -2.30 0.03 -0.57
CA ALA A 265 -1.91 1.12 0.30
C ALA A 265 -0.56 0.89 1.01
N LEU A 266 -0.18 -0.36 1.31
CA LEU A 266 1.11 -0.70 1.92
C LEU A 266 2.28 -0.68 0.93
N VAL A 267 2.03 -1.00 -0.35
CA VAL A 267 3.05 -0.97 -1.40
C VAL A 267 3.15 0.38 -2.11
N TYR A 268 2.12 1.22 -2.01
CA TYR A 268 2.02 2.51 -2.67
C TYR A 268 1.42 3.60 -1.76
N GLU A 269 2.19 4.66 -1.53
CA GLU A 269 1.73 5.89 -0.89
C GLU A 269 2.02 7.09 -1.81
N GLN A 270 1.05 7.99 -1.96
CA GLN A 270 1.05 9.10 -2.92
C GLN A 270 2.32 9.96 -2.81
N GLY A 271 3.25 9.78 -3.75
CA GLY A 271 4.46 10.60 -3.88
C GLY A 271 5.71 10.06 -3.18
N PHE A 272 5.60 9.00 -2.38
CA PHE A 272 6.75 8.28 -1.82
C PHE A 272 6.70 6.84 -2.29
N ILE A 273 7.73 6.42 -3.03
CA ILE A 273 8.00 5.00 -3.29
C ILE A 273 7.86 4.30 -1.95
N GLY A 274 6.96 3.30 -1.86
CA GLY A 274 6.74 2.54 -0.63
C GLY A 274 8.08 2.18 -0.01
N THR A 275 8.19 2.21 1.33
CA THR A 275 9.50 2.04 1.98
C THR A 275 10.22 0.83 1.38
N PRO A 276 11.52 0.90 1.02
CA PRO A 276 12.23 -0.24 0.42
C PRO A 276 12.07 -1.56 1.20
N ARG A 277 11.77 -1.45 2.50
CA ARG A 277 11.36 -2.53 3.41
C ARG A 277 10.09 -3.25 2.96
N THR A 278 9.00 -2.56 2.61
CA THR A 278 7.75 -3.18 2.15
C THR A 278 7.94 -3.92 0.83
N HIS A 279 8.60 -3.28 -0.14
CA HIS A 279 8.82 -3.88 -1.45
C HIS A 279 9.70 -5.12 -1.35
N LYS A 280 10.81 -5.05 -0.59
CA LYS A 280 11.69 -6.20 -0.37
C LYS A 280 10.94 -7.34 0.32
N GLY A 281 10.19 -7.06 1.39
CA GLY A 281 9.39 -8.07 2.09
C GLY A 281 8.37 -8.72 1.17
N PHE A 282 7.64 -7.93 0.41
CA PHE A 282 6.64 -8.39 -0.56
C PHE A 282 7.23 -9.32 -1.62
N ILE A 283 8.39 -8.98 -2.18
CA ILE A 283 9.07 -9.81 -3.18
C ILE A 283 9.57 -11.11 -2.58
N VAL A 284 10.20 -11.06 -1.39
CA VAL A 284 10.77 -12.24 -0.72
C VAL A 284 9.69 -13.24 -0.33
N LEU A 285 8.53 -12.76 0.11
CA LEU A 285 7.39 -13.59 0.53
C LEU A 285 6.54 -14.09 -0.65
N GLY A 286 6.96 -13.88 -1.90
CA GLY A 286 6.23 -14.37 -3.07
C GLY A 286 4.95 -13.58 -3.38
N GLY A 287 4.84 -12.34 -2.91
CA GLY A 287 3.66 -11.50 -3.09
C GLY A 287 3.33 -11.24 -4.56
N VAL A 288 4.34 -11.15 -5.44
CA VAL A 288 4.12 -10.98 -6.89
C VAL A 288 3.37 -12.20 -7.44
N GLN A 289 3.80 -13.42 -7.13
CA GLN A 289 3.14 -14.64 -7.57
C GLN A 289 1.69 -14.72 -7.07
N MET A 290 1.46 -14.40 -5.80
CA MET A 290 0.12 -14.39 -5.21
C MET A 290 -0.80 -13.39 -5.92
N VAL A 291 -0.36 -12.16 -6.14
CA VAL A 291 -1.14 -11.13 -6.83
C VAL A 291 -1.39 -11.47 -8.30
N MET A 292 -0.42 -12.07 -8.99
CA MET A 292 -0.61 -12.53 -10.37
C MET A 292 -1.61 -13.69 -10.47
N LYS A 293 -1.58 -14.64 -9.52
CA LYS A 293 -2.59 -15.71 -9.44
C LYS A 293 -3.99 -15.14 -9.19
N LEU A 294 -4.09 -14.14 -8.33
CA LEU A 294 -5.35 -13.46 -8.06
C LEU A 294 -5.84 -12.64 -9.26
N LEU A 295 -4.94 -11.98 -9.99
CA LEU A 295 -5.26 -11.28 -11.23
C LEU A 295 -5.88 -12.22 -12.27
N ASP A 296 -5.32 -13.43 -12.41
CA ASP A 296 -5.83 -14.45 -13.31
C ASP A 296 -7.28 -14.82 -12.98
N SER A 297 -7.54 -15.22 -11.73
CA SER A 297 -8.87 -15.56 -11.23
C SER A 297 -9.84 -14.38 -11.31
N SER A 298 -9.40 -13.16 -10.97
CA SER A 298 -10.25 -11.97 -11.02
C SER A 298 -10.65 -11.60 -12.44
N LEU A 299 -9.76 -11.80 -13.42
CA LEU A 299 -10.08 -11.58 -14.84
C LEU A 299 -11.05 -12.64 -15.37
N GLU A 300 -10.85 -13.90 -14.98
CA GLU A 300 -11.74 -15.02 -15.34
C GLU A 300 -13.17 -14.80 -14.83
N HIS A 301 -13.32 -14.37 -13.59
CA HIS A 301 -14.62 -14.11 -12.95
C HIS A 301 -15.14 -12.68 -13.15
N SER A 302 -14.52 -11.86 -14.00
CA SER A 302 -14.93 -10.48 -14.26
C SER A 302 -14.99 -9.57 -13.00
N MET A 303 -14.15 -9.85 -12.01
CA MET A 303 -13.95 -9.02 -10.81
C MET A 303 -13.04 -7.82 -11.13
N TRP A 304 -13.58 -6.82 -11.82
CA TRP A 304 -12.80 -5.72 -12.40
C TRP A 304 -12.14 -4.79 -11.37
N LEU A 305 -12.74 -4.62 -10.18
CA LEU A 305 -12.14 -3.84 -9.09
C LEU A 305 -10.88 -4.55 -8.54
N SER A 306 -10.99 -5.83 -8.21
CA SER A 306 -9.85 -6.65 -7.79
C SER A 306 -8.76 -6.69 -8.87
N SER A 307 -9.14 -6.90 -10.14
CA SER A 307 -8.21 -6.89 -11.27
C SER A 307 -7.44 -5.56 -11.34
N GLY A 308 -8.14 -4.43 -11.15
CA GLY A 308 -7.53 -3.10 -11.12
C GLY A 308 -6.51 -2.94 -9.99
N TYR A 309 -6.82 -3.40 -8.77
CA TYR A 309 -5.85 -3.38 -7.67
C TYR A 309 -4.65 -4.28 -7.93
N CYS A 310 -4.85 -5.49 -8.45
CA CYS A 310 -3.75 -6.40 -8.77
C CYS A 310 -2.79 -5.78 -9.79
N LEU A 311 -3.31 -5.22 -10.88
CA LEU A 311 -2.52 -4.51 -11.89
C LEU A 311 -1.75 -3.34 -11.26
N ALA A 312 -2.38 -2.58 -10.37
CA ALA A 312 -1.74 -1.45 -9.70
C ALA A 312 -0.63 -1.86 -8.74
N ILE A 313 -0.83 -2.92 -7.96
CA ILE A 313 0.19 -3.48 -7.08
C ILE A 313 1.40 -3.93 -7.91
N VAL A 314 1.15 -4.68 -8.99
CA VAL A 314 2.22 -5.18 -9.88
C VAL A 314 2.97 -4.02 -10.54
N ALA A 315 2.27 -3.05 -11.12
CA ALA A 315 2.88 -1.87 -11.73
C ALA A 315 3.78 -1.12 -10.74
N ASN A 316 3.30 -0.89 -9.51
CA ASN A 316 4.07 -0.17 -8.51
C ASN A 316 5.29 -0.95 -8.01
N ILE A 317 5.17 -2.26 -7.79
CA ILE A 317 6.30 -3.10 -7.39
C ILE A 317 7.35 -3.18 -8.49
N LEU A 318 6.94 -3.35 -9.75
CA LEU A 318 7.87 -3.43 -10.88
C LEU A 318 8.54 -2.07 -11.16
N GLY A 319 7.77 -0.99 -11.17
CA GLY A 319 8.28 0.37 -11.39
C GLY A 319 9.23 0.82 -10.28
N SER A 320 8.96 0.45 -9.03
CA SER A 320 9.79 0.84 -7.88
C SER A 320 11.04 -0.03 -7.72
N SER A 321 10.91 -1.35 -7.89
CA SER A 321 12.04 -2.27 -7.68
C SER A 321 13.04 -2.25 -8.84
N ARG A 322 12.56 -1.98 -10.07
CA ARG A 322 13.31 -2.13 -11.33
C ARG A 322 14.12 -3.44 -11.40
N SER A 323 13.61 -4.49 -10.75
CA SER A 323 14.33 -5.73 -10.52
C SER A 323 14.04 -6.75 -11.61
N GLN A 324 15.08 -7.20 -12.32
CA GLN A 324 14.97 -8.26 -13.33
C GLN A 324 14.29 -9.52 -12.77
N ARG A 325 14.57 -9.89 -11.51
CA ARG A 325 13.93 -11.04 -10.84
C ARG A 325 12.42 -10.85 -10.73
N CYS A 326 11.96 -9.67 -10.35
CA CYS A 326 10.54 -9.40 -10.12
C CYS A 326 9.75 -9.41 -11.42
N ILE A 327 10.27 -8.76 -12.47
CA ILE A 327 9.63 -8.81 -13.79
C ILE A 327 9.64 -10.23 -14.37
N SER A 328 10.71 -11.01 -14.16
CA SER A 328 10.77 -12.41 -14.62
C SER A 328 9.67 -13.24 -13.96
N ILE A 329 9.43 -13.04 -12.66
CA ILE A 329 8.35 -13.70 -11.92
C ILE A 329 6.99 -13.31 -12.51
N ALA A 330 6.73 -12.01 -12.71
CA ALA A 330 5.46 -11.54 -13.25
C ALA A 330 5.20 -12.06 -14.67
N LEU A 331 6.22 -12.05 -15.54
CA LEU A 331 6.12 -12.57 -16.90
C LEU A 331 5.91 -14.09 -16.94
N THR A 332 6.59 -14.84 -16.09
CA THR A 332 6.37 -16.30 -15.94
C THR A 332 4.96 -16.60 -15.43
N ALA A 333 4.38 -15.67 -14.66
CA ALA A 333 2.99 -15.71 -14.23
C ALA A 333 2.02 -15.06 -15.24
N ASN A 334 2.36 -15.06 -16.53
CA ASN A 334 1.52 -14.65 -17.66
C ASN A 334 1.14 -13.16 -17.71
N LEU A 335 1.96 -12.25 -17.19
CA LEU A 335 1.68 -10.80 -17.21
C LEU A 335 1.25 -10.26 -18.58
N VAL A 336 1.89 -10.67 -19.68
CA VAL A 336 1.53 -10.21 -21.03
C VAL A 336 0.09 -10.62 -21.40
N GLN A 337 -0.31 -11.84 -21.04
CA GLN A 337 -1.66 -12.35 -21.30
C GLN A 337 -2.70 -11.62 -20.45
N HIS A 338 -2.38 -11.31 -19.19
CA HIS A 338 -3.26 -10.51 -18.32
C HIS A 338 -3.42 -9.08 -18.84
N LEU A 339 -2.35 -8.44 -19.31
CA LEU A 339 -2.41 -7.11 -19.95
C LEU A 339 -3.23 -7.14 -21.24
N SER A 340 -3.13 -8.21 -22.03
CA SER A 340 -3.97 -8.39 -23.22
C SER A 340 -5.45 -8.48 -22.85
N THR A 341 -5.78 -9.29 -21.85
CA THR A 341 -7.16 -9.47 -21.36
C THR A 341 -7.71 -8.16 -20.77
N GLY A 342 -6.93 -7.48 -19.94
CA GLY A 342 -7.26 -6.18 -19.37
C GLY A 342 -7.45 -5.09 -20.44
N THR A 343 -6.65 -5.12 -21.51
CA THR A 343 -6.82 -4.19 -22.65
C THR A 343 -8.14 -4.43 -23.38
N ARG A 344 -8.57 -5.67 -23.57
CA ARG A 344 -9.87 -5.96 -24.20
C ARG A 344 -11.04 -5.55 -23.33
N ALA A 345 -10.85 -5.52 -22.01
CA ALA A 345 -11.83 -5.08 -21.03
C ALA A 345 -11.53 -3.69 -20.45
N PHE A 346 -10.79 -2.85 -21.17
CA PHE A 346 -10.28 -1.57 -20.64
C PHE A 346 -11.38 -0.65 -20.08
N ASP A 347 -12.54 -0.61 -20.74
CA ASP A 347 -13.68 0.19 -20.30
C ASP A 347 -14.33 -0.34 -19.00
N ARG A 348 -14.15 -1.63 -18.68
CA ARG A 348 -14.68 -2.23 -17.45
C ARG A 348 -13.74 -2.04 -16.26
N LEU A 349 -12.45 -1.78 -16.51
CA LEU A 349 -11.48 -1.48 -15.47
C LEU A 349 -11.76 -0.11 -14.85
N GLN A 350 -11.45 0.00 -13.57
CA GLN A 350 -11.42 1.30 -12.90
C GLN A 350 -10.21 2.11 -13.34
N ASP A 351 -10.25 3.43 -13.11
CA ASP A 351 -9.19 4.35 -13.50
C ASP A 351 -7.81 3.92 -12.99
N LEU A 352 -7.75 3.42 -11.74
CA LEU A 352 -6.54 2.85 -11.18
C LEU A 352 -5.95 1.72 -12.04
N GLY A 353 -6.79 0.77 -12.47
CA GLY A 353 -6.38 -0.34 -13.33
C GLY A 353 -5.96 0.13 -14.73
N ARG A 354 -6.71 1.07 -15.31
CA ARG A 354 -6.42 1.66 -16.62
C ARG A 354 -5.06 2.35 -16.64
N SER A 355 -4.79 3.22 -15.67
CA SER A 355 -3.50 3.89 -15.52
C SER A 355 -2.37 2.91 -15.26
N SER A 356 -2.63 1.82 -14.55
CA SER A 356 -1.62 0.79 -14.28
C SER A 356 -1.24 -0.02 -15.52
N ILE A 357 -2.20 -0.32 -16.40
CA ILE A 357 -1.92 -0.93 -17.71
C ILE A 357 -1.06 0.01 -18.54
N GLN A 358 -1.43 1.29 -18.63
CA GLN A 358 -0.64 2.29 -19.36
C GLN A 358 0.79 2.36 -18.84
N MET A 359 0.98 2.47 -17.53
CA MET A 359 2.32 2.47 -16.91
C MET A 359 3.11 1.20 -17.24
N LEU A 360 2.47 0.04 -17.20
CA LEU A 360 3.12 -1.23 -17.52
C LEU A 360 3.57 -1.30 -18.99
N LEU A 361 2.74 -0.84 -19.91
CA LEU A 361 3.02 -0.89 -21.36
C LEU A 361 4.00 0.20 -21.81
N ARG A 362 3.85 1.42 -21.28
CA ARG A 362 4.57 2.61 -21.73
C ARG A 362 5.93 2.78 -21.05
N ASP A 363 6.00 2.49 -19.75
CA ASP A 363 7.18 2.83 -18.95
C ASP A 363 7.94 1.57 -18.48
N ILE A 364 7.23 0.56 -17.96
CA ILE A 364 7.88 -0.55 -17.24
C ILE A 364 8.39 -1.64 -18.20
N LEU A 365 7.52 -2.22 -19.02
CA LEU A 365 7.91 -3.31 -19.92
C LEU A 365 9.00 -2.89 -20.94
N PRO A 366 8.92 -1.71 -21.58
CA PRO A 366 9.95 -1.24 -22.50
C PRO A 366 11.35 -1.23 -21.88
N ASP A 367 11.47 -0.73 -20.65
CA ASP A 367 12.74 -0.71 -19.90
C ASP A 367 13.30 -2.12 -19.69
N PHE A 368 12.43 -3.09 -19.39
CA PHE A 368 12.87 -4.47 -19.14
C PHE A 368 13.17 -5.27 -20.42
N LEU A 369 12.65 -4.88 -21.59
CA LEU A 369 13.00 -5.49 -22.87
C LEU A 369 14.47 -5.25 -23.27
N LEU A 370 15.19 -4.36 -22.57
CA LEU A 370 16.65 -4.23 -22.67
C LEU A 370 17.40 -5.47 -22.16
N PHE A 371 16.73 -6.35 -21.41
CA PHE A 371 17.32 -7.58 -20.91
C PHE A 371 16.90 -8.76 -21.78
N ARG A 372 17.88 -9.44 -22.36
CA ARG A 372 17.63 -10.60 -23.21
C ARG A 372 16.89 -11.74 -22.51
N SER A 373 17.16 -11.94 -21.22
CA SER A 373 16.46 -12.92 -20.38
C SER A 373 14.95 -12.65 -20.31
N ILE A 374 14.55 -11.38 -20.34
CA ILE A 374 13.16 -10.94 -20.28
C ILE A 374 12.47 -11.13 -21.61
N ILE A 375 13.14 -10.85 -22.74
CA ILE A 375 12.55 -11.07 -24.07
C ILE A 375 12.06 -12.50 -24.26
N LYS A 376 12.84 -13.49 -23.80
CA LYS A 376 12.44 -14.91 -23.87
C LYS A 376 11.20 -15.24 -23.04
N LEU A 377 10.84 -14.41 -22.07
CA LEU A 377 9.65 -14.58 -21.23
C LEU A 377 8.46 -13.77 -21.77
N CYS A 378 8.69 -12.94 -22.79
CA CYS A 378 7.68 -12.14 -23.46
C CYS A 378 7.19 -12.79 -24.77
N ASP A 379 7.24 -14.12 -24.89
CA ASP A 379 6.83 -14.84 -26.11
C ASP A 379 5.39 -14.51 -26.54
N GLY A 380 4.52 -14.14 -25.60
CA GLY A 380 3.17 -13.65 -25.89
C GLY A 380 3.10 -12.38 -26.74
N LEU A 381 4.22 -11.66 -26.90
CA LEU A 381 4.35 -10.51 -27.81
C LEU A 381 4.69 -10.92 -29.24
N ASN A 382 5.02 -12.18 -29.56
CA ASN A 382 5.51 -12.58 -30.89
C ASN A 382 4.52 -12.34 -32.05
N GLU A 383 5.03 -12.12 -33.26
CA GLU A 383 4.32 -11.61 -34.45
C GLU A 383 3.19 -12.50 -35.00
N GLY A 384 3.16 -13.79 -34.68
CA GLY A 384 2.31 -14.77 -35.37
C GLY A 384 0.87 -14.94 -34.86
N GLY A 385 0.45 -14.23 -33.82
CA GLY A 385 -0.85 -14.46 -33.17
C GLY A 385 -1.96 -13.47 -33.59
N MET A 386 -3.21 -13.95 -33.61
CA MET A 386 -4.45 -13.12 -33.70
C MET A 386 -4.54 -12.03 -32.60
N LEU A 387 -3.65 -12.08 -31.62
CA LEU A 387 -3.57 -11.17 -30.48
C LEU A 387 -3.14 -9.74 -30.86
N ARG A 388 -2.13 -9.58 -31.75
CA ARG A 388 -1.59 -8.25 -32.10
C ARG A 388 -2.64 -7.37 -32.81
N PRO A 389 -3.35 -7.84 -33.86
CA PRO A 389 -4.38 -7.02 -34.50
C PRO A 389 -5.49 -6.61 -33.52
N ALA A 390 -5.91 -7.52 -32.64
CA ALA A 390 -6.95 -7.26 -31.65
C ALA A 390 -6.55 -6.17 -30.63
N LEU A 391 -5.28 -6.14 -30.21
CA LEU A 391 -4.78 -5.13 -29.27
C LEU A 391 -4.54 -3.78 -29.95
N ARG A 392 -4.08 -3.77 -31.20
CA ARG A 392 -3.93 -2.56 -32.03
C ARG A 392 -5.25 -1.86 -32.34
N ASN A 393 -6.35 -2.59 -32.29
CA ASN A 393 -7.69 -2.03 -32.50
C ASN A 393 -8.27 -1.32 -31.27
N ASN A 394 -7.61 -1.38 -30.10
CA ASN A 394 -8.05 -0.64 -28.92
C ASN A 394 -7.67 0.84 -29.05
N SER A 395 -8.66 1.74 -29.11
CA SER A 395 -8.45 3.18 -29.30
C SER A 395 -7.66 3.86 -28.19
N HIS A 396 -7.67 3.32 -26.97
CA HIS A 396 -7.03 3.94 -25.80
C HIS A 396 -5.56 3.56 -25.65
N LEU A 397 -5.17 2.36 -26.09
CA LEU A 397 -3.84 1.79 -25.86
C LEU A 397 -3.10 1.41 -27.15
N LYS A 398 -3.64 1.77 -28.31
CA LYS A 398 -3.05 1.44 -29.62
C LYS A 398 -1.58 1.85 -29.69
N GLU A 399 -1.28 3.10 -29.37
CA GLU A 399 0.08 3.65 -29.47
C GLU A 399 1.05 2.95 -28.52
N ASP A 400 0.62 2.67 -27.29
CA ASP A 400 1.44 1.98 -26.29
C ASP A 400 1.75 0.53 -26.72
N TRP A 401 0.75 -0.18 -27.26
CA TRP A 401 0.95 -1.53 -27.80
C TRP A 401 1.81 -1.54 -29.06
N ASP A 402 1.59 -0.60 -29.99
CA ASP A 402 2.40 -0.47 -31.21
C ASP A 402 3.86 -0.21 -30.88
N HIS A 403 4.12 0.70 -29.93
CA HIS A 403 5.46 0.97 -29.43
C HIS A 403 6.10 -0.29 -28.81
N LEU A 404 5.38 -0.99 -27.94
CA LEU A 404 5.89 -2.19 -27.28
C LEU A 404 6.21 -3.31 -28.27
N PHE A 405 5.34 -3.54 -29.27
CA PHE A 405 5.60 -4.53 -30.33
C PHE A 405 6.82 -4.16 -31.16
N ALA A 406 6.92 -2.92 -31.64
CA ALA A 406 8.06 -2.47 -32.43
C ALA A 406 9.37 -2.61 -31.65
N LEU A 407 9.37 -2.26 -30.36
CA LEU A 407 10.54 -2.41 -29.49
C LEU A 407 10.91 -3.88 -29.28
N TYR A 408 9.92 -4.75 -29.03
CA TYR A 408 10.13 -6.18 -28.88
C TYR A 408 10.76 -6.80 -30.15
N ASP A 409 10.21 -6.50 -31.32
CA ASP A 409 10.69 -7.04 -32.60
C ASP A 409 12.13 -6.57 -32.89
N PHE A 410 12.39 -5.27 -32.71
CA PHE A 410 13.72 -4.69 -32.86
C PHE A 410 14.75 -5.36 -31.95
N ARG A 411 14.42 -5.54 -30.67
CA ARG A 411 15.34 -6.15 -29.70
C ARG A 411 15.53 -7.63 -29.93
N LEU A 412 14.45 -8.36 -30.26
CA LEU A 412 14.52 -9.78 -30.58
C LEU A 412 15.46 -10.04 -31.75
N GLU A 413 15.35 -9.23 -32.82
CA GLU A 413 16.24 -9.34 -33.98
C GLU A 413 17.69 -8.98 -33.62
N ALA A 414 17.90 -7.91 -32.86
CA ALA A 414 19.24 -7.55 -32.37
C ALA A 414 19.90 -8.69 -31.55
N TYR A 415 19.15 -9.40 -30.70
CA TYR A 415 19.68 -10.53 -29.94
C TYR A 415 19.80 -11.83 -30.72
N ARG A 416 19.12 -11.97 -31.86
CA ARG A 416 19.28 -13.09 -32.79
C ARG A 416 20.51 -12.89 -33.67
N SER A 417 20.70 -11.67 -34.18
CA SER A 417 21.75 -11.29 -35.13
C SER A 417 23.12 -11.04 -34.49
N ALA A 418 23.19 -10.77 -33.18
CA ALA A 418 24.46 -10.46 -32.57
C ALA A 418 25.45 -11.68 -32.59
N PRO A 419 26.77 -11.45 -32.75
CA PRO A 419 27.75 -12.51 -32.94
C PRO A 419 27.96 -13.36 -31.67
N ARG A 420 28.00 -14.69 -31.84
CA ARG A 420 28.37 -15.67 -30.80
C ARG A 420 29.84 -16.07 -30.97
N LEU A 421 30.65 -15.98 -29.91
CA LEU A 421 31.96 -16.64 -29.85
C LEU A 421 31.80 -17.97 -29.12
N ASP A 422 32.15 -19.08 -29.77
CA ASP A 422 32.07 -20.45 -29.23
C ASP A 422 30.70 -20.84 -28.67
N GLY A 423 29.62 -20.39 -29.34
CA GLY A 423 28.25 -20.64 -28.89
C GLY A 423 27.85 -19.85 -27.63
N ARG A 424 28.77 -19.04 -27.07
CA ARG A 424 28.54 -18.11 -25.96
C ARG A 424 28.52 -16.66 -26.47
N TRP A 425 27.83 -15.83 -25.72
CA TRP A 425 27.68 -14.42 -26.05
C TRP A 425 28.76 -13.62 -25.34
N ARG A 426 29.36 -12.62 -26.02
CA ARG A 426 30.32 -11.72 -25.38
C ARG A 426 29.64 -11.06 -24.18
N THR A 427 30.14 -11.34 -22.98
CA THR A 427 29.76 -10.61 -21.76
C THR A 427 30.72 -9.44 -21.61
N CYS A 428 30.21 -8.21 -21.53
CA CYS A 428 31.01 -7.08 -21.04
C CYS A 428 31.50 -7.45 -19.64
N GLY A 429 32.79 -7.78 -19.52
CA GLY A 429 33.37 -8.36 -18.31
C GLY A 429 34.73 -9.02 -18.51
N HIS A 430 35.10 -9.37 -19.75
CA HIS A 430 36.48 -9.75 -20.07
C HIS A 430 37.29 -8.55 -20.56
N LYS A 431 38.41 -8.28 -19.86
CA LYS A 431 39.36 -7.19 -20.15
C LYS A 431 39.78 -7.16 -21.63
N ALA A 432 39.93 -8.34 -22.24
CA ALA A 432 40.28 -8.51 -23.65
C ALA A 432 39.21 -7.99 -24.64
N ASP A 433 37.92 -8.06 -24.31
CA ASP A 433 36.83 -7.57 -25.18
C ASP A 433 36.71 -6.02 -25.15
N CYS A 434 37.22 -5.38 -24.09
CA CYS A 434 37.26 -3.92 -23.99
C CYS A 434 38.42 -3.31 -24.80
N ASP A 435 39.50 -4.05 -25.01
CA ASP A 435 40.66 -3.59 -25.79
C ASP A 435 40.36 -3.58 -27.29
N ASP A 436 39.56 -4.54 -27.79
CA ASP A 436 39.03 -4.55 -29.16
C ASP A 436 38.13 -3.33 -29.44
N LEU A 437 37.24 -2.99 -28.52
CA LEU A 437 36.35 -1.82 -28.65
C LEU A 437 37.13 -0.50 -28.56
N LYS A 438 38.19 -0.44 -27.74
CA LYS A 438 39.15 0.69 -27.74
C LYS A 438 39.86 0.81 -29.07
N GLN A 439 40.33 -0.30 -29.65
CA GLN A 439 40.98 -0.29 -30.97
C GLN A 439 40.05 0.18 -32.08
N ILE A 440 38.78 -0.27 -32.07
CA ILE A 440 37.77 0.16 -33.05
C ILE A 440 37.48 1.65 -32.89
N ARG A 441 37.31 2.13 -31.65
CA ARG A 441 37.09 3.56 -31.35
C ARG A 441 38.29 4.41 -31.78
N ASP A 442 39.50 3.99 -31.45
CA ASP A 442 40.72 4.73 -31.76
C ASP A 442 41.03 4.69 -33.27
N SER A 443 40.62 3.64 -33.99
CA SER A 443 40.65 3.57 -35.45
C SER A 443 39.63 4.52 -36.09
N HIS A 444 38.40 4.59 -35.53
CA HIS A 444 37.37 5.50 -36.02
C HIS A 444 37.74 6.97 -35.81
N MET A 445 38.32 7.29 -34.65
CA MET A 445 38.84 8.63 -34.29
C MET A 445 39.96 9.10 -35.23
N ARG A 446 40.80 8.18 -35.74
CA ARG A 446 41.85 8.52 -36.72
C ARG A 446 41.31 8.81 -38.11
N THR A 447 40.16 8.26 -38.46
CA THR A 447 39.59 8.38 -39.82
C THR A 447 38.61 9.53 -40.00
N ASN A 448 38.11 10.17 -38.93
CA ASN A 448 37.10 11.22 -39.07
C ASN A 448 37.10 12.27 -37.92
N PRO A 449 38.19 13.06 -37.78
CA PRO A 449 38.39 13.96 -36.63
C PRO A 449 37.42 15.14 -36.56
N GLU A 450 36.70 15.49 -37.63
CA GLU A 450 35.83 16.69 -37.68
C GLU A 450 34.36 16.43 -37.31
N SER A 451 33.97 15.18 -37.04
CA SER A 451 32.56 14.82 -36.79
C SER A 451 32.14 14.84 -35.33
N PHE A 452 33.01 15.26 -34.40
CA PHE A 452 32.73 15.32 -32.98
C PHE A 452 32.90 16.74 -32.44
N GLN A 453 31.80 17.51 -32.37
CA GLN A 453 31.72 18.62 -31.42
C GLN A 453 31.16 18.05 -30.10
N PRO A 454 31.96 18.01 -29.01
CA PRO A 454 31.48 17.55 -27.73
C PRO A 454 30.54 18.61 -27.15
N ASN A 455 29.24 18.34 -27.13
CA ASN A 455 28.31 19.12 -26.34
C ASN A 455 28.50 18.80 -24.84
N GLU A 456 28.82 19.83 -24.07
CA GLU A 456 28.71 19.99 -22.61
C GLU A 456 29.04 18.75 -21.75
N GLY A 457 30.33 18.59 -21.41
CA GLY A 457 30.80 17.63 -20.41
C GLY A 457 30.45 18.05 -18.98
N ILE A 458 30.21 17.06 -18.11
CA ILE A 458 30.09 17.30 -16.66
C ILE A 458 31.50 17.31 -16.06
N HIS A 459 31.88 18.44 -15.46
CA HIS A 459 33.10 18.56 -14.66
C HIS A 459 32.84 18.11 -13.22
N ILE A 460 33.45 16.99 -12.80
CA ILE A 460 33.44 16.58 -11.40
C ILE A 460 34.74 17.03 -10.74
N ARG A 461 34.64 17.99 -9.82
CA ARG A 461 35.72 18.41 -8.94
C ARG A 461 35.60 17.65 -7.62
N TYR A 462 36.66 16.98 -7.19
CA TYR A 462 36.71 16.30 -5.90
C TYR A 462 37.72 16.97 -4.95
N GLU A 463 37.44 16.91 -3.66
CA GLU A 463 38.34 17.34 -2.58
C GLU A 463 38.59 16.15 -1.67
N SER A 464 39.87 15.77 -1.53
CA SER A 464 40.29 14.74 -0.58
C SER A 464 40.47 15.37 0.80
N THR A 465 39.67 14.96 1.78
CA THR A 465 39.87 15.30 3.19
C THR A 465 40.42 14.10 3.93
N LYS A 466 41.72 13.84 3.76
CA LYS A 466 42.49 13.06 4.75
C LYS A 466 43.18 14.04 5.69
N ASP A 467 42.80 13.98 6.96
CA ASP A 467 43.47 14.66 8.06
C ASP A 467 44.91 14.14 8.20
N TRP A 468 45.90 14.89 7.68
CA TRP A 468 47.09 15.42 8.39
C TRP A 468 48.16 15.96 7.41
N SER A 469 48.70 17.13 7.76
CA SER A 469 49.80 17.92 7.16
C SER A 469 49.45 18.88 5.99
N PRO A 470 49.93 20.16 5.99
CA PRO A 470 49.34 21.24 5.19
C PRO A 470 49.93 21.42 3.77
N THR A 471 50.73 20.49 3.24
CA THR A 471 51.64 20.83 2.13
C THR A 471 51.40 20.14 0.79
N THR A 472 50.27 19.47 0.55
CA THR A 472 49.92 19.07 -0.83
C THR A 472 48.43 18.82 -1.01
N MET A 473 47.69 19.83 -1.48
CA MET A 473 46.35 19.63 -2.04
C MET A 473 46.52 19.13 -3.47
N ALA A 474 46.19 17.86 -3.72
CA ALA A 474 45.95 17.39 -5.08
C ALA A 474 44.47 17.68 -5.42
N SER A 475 44.25 18.62 -6.33
CA SER A 475 42.95 18.85 -6.97
C SER A 475 43.08 18.52 -8.45
N GLY A 476 42.17 17.68 -8.96
CA GLY A 476 42.07 17.38 -10.39
C GLY A 476 40.63 17.55 -10.86
N ASP A 477 40.47 18.02 -12.10
CA ASP A 477 39.17 18.08 -12.77
C ASP A 477 39.04 16.82 -13.65
N ILE A 478 37.97 16.05 -13.46
CA ILE A 478 37.64 14.91 -14.35
C ILE A 478 36.51 15.37 -15.26
N GLN A 479 36.78 15.39 -16.56
CA GLN A 479 35.79 15.58 -17.60
C GLN A 479 35.18 14.23 -17.97
N ILE A 480 33.86 14.10 -17.87
CA ILE A 480 33.11 12.89 -18.23
C ILE A 480 32.29 13.21 -19.48
N ASP A 481 32.64 12.54 -20.58
CA ASP A 481 32.08 12.82 -21.91
C ASP A 481 30.78 12.03 -22.22
N ASP A 482 30.25 11.25 -21.26
CA ASP A 482 28.98 10.53 -21.44
C ASP A 482 28.18 10.46 -20.12
N THR A 483 26.95 10.98 -20.16
CA THR A 483 26.06 11.11 -19.00
C THR A 483 25.10 9.92 -18.81
N THR A 484 25.18 8.89 -19.67
CA THR A 484 24.15 7.85 -19.74
C THR A 484 24.57 6.42 -19.34
N SER A 485 25.80 6.22 -18.86
CA SER A 485 26.30 4.87 -18.54
C SER A 485 26.79 4.72 -17.10
N VAL A 486 26.83 3.47 -16.60
CA VAL A 486 27.41 3.05 -15.29
C VAL A 486 28.95 3.11 -15.29
N ILE A 487 29.55 3.43 -16.44
CA ILE A 487 30.99 3.52 -16.69
C ILE A 487 31.73 4.55 -15.80
N PRO A 488 31.15 5.69 -15.37
CA PRO A 488 31.83 6.65 -14.51
C PRO A 488 32.26 6.08 -13.16
N LEU A 489 31.49 5.14 -12.58
CA LEU A 489 31.79 4.52 -11.29
C LEU A 489 33.01 3.57 -11.38
N LEU A 490 33.16 2.86 -12.50
CA LEU A 490 34.31 1.98 -12.73
C LEU A 490 35.59 2.78 -12.99
N GLN A 491 35.49 3.89 -13.73
CA GLN A 491 36.63 4.79 -13.95
C GLN A 491 37.10 5.48 -12.66
N ILE A 492 36.18 5.90 -11.79
CA ILE A 492 36.52 6.44 -10.45
C ILE A 492 37.20 5.37 -9.59
N CYS A 493 36.71 4.13 -9.61
CA CYS A 493 37.32 3.02 -8.89
C CYS A 493 38.71 2.63 -9.44
N ASP A 494 38.92 2.69 -10.75
CA ASP A 494 40.21 2.38 -11.39
C ASP A 494 41.26 3.47 -11.15
N ILE A 495 40.85 4.75 -11.07
CA ILE A 495 41.72 5.86 -10.67
C ILE A 495 42.14 5.71 -9.19
N LEU A 496 41.19 5.38 -8.31
CA LEU A 496 41.49 5.13 -6.89
C LEU A 496 42.36 3.88 -6.66
N LYS A 497 42.33 2.90 -7.58
CA LYS A 497 43.23 1.73 -7.58
C LYS A 497 44.59 2.01 -8.21
N GLY A 498 44.69 3.00 -9.08
CA GLY A 498 45.92 3.36 -9.80
C GLY A 498 46.93 4.15 -8.97
N GLU A 499 46.51 4.79 -7.87
CA GLU A 499 47.39 5.60 -7.01
C GLU A 499 48.02 4.86 -5.82
N GLU A 500 47.71 3.58 -5.58
CA GLU A 500 48.31 2.82 -4.45
C GLU A 500 49.26 1.73 -4.95
N ASN A 501 50.55 2.06 -4.98
CA ASN A 501 51.61 1.07 -4.84
C ASN A 501 51.47 0.39 -3.47
N SER A 502 51.46 -0.95 -3.50
CA SER A 502 51.70 -1.88 -2.39
C SER A 502 50.63 -1.99 -1.28
N SER A 503 50.13 -3.23 -1.15
CA SER A 503 49.61 -3.87 0.07
C SER A 503 48.51 -3.14 0.86
N VAL A 504 47.27 -3.14 0.36
CA VAL A 504 46.10 -3.03 1.23
C VAL A 504 45.00 -3.99 0.73
N VAL A 505 44.70 -4.97 1.58
CA VAL A 505 43.61 -5.94 1.42
C VAL A 505 42.29 -5.26 1.86
N ASP A 506 41.24 -5.44 1.05
CA ASP A 506 39.83 -5.09 1.30
C ASP A 506 39.50 -3.65 1.71
N THR A 507 39.47 -2.76 0.73
CA THR A 507 38.88 -1.41 0.87
C THR A 507 37.40 -1.43 0.50
N ILE A 508 36.50 -1.27 1.48
CA ILE A 508 35.08 -0.99 1.24
C ILE A 508 34.92 0.51 0.97
N VAL A 509 34.70 0.88 -0.29
CA VAL A 509 34.43 2.27 -0.69
C VAL A 509 32.93 2.54 -0.58
N LYS A 510 32.52 3.40 0.36
CA LYS A 510 31.14 3.88 0.45
C LYS A 510 31.04 5.24 -0.25
N ILE A 511 30.46 5.27 -1.45
CA ILE A 511 30.19 6.51 -2.18
C ILE A 511 28.77 6.96 -1.84
N THR A 512 28.64 8.16 -1.27
CA THR A 512 27.33 8.76 -0.96
C THR A 512 27.07 9.93 -1.89
N PHE A 513 26.02 9.86 -2.71
CA PHE A 513 25.60 10.97 -3.57
C PHE A 513 24.60 11.87 -2.83
N ARG A 514 24.87 13.18 -2.78
CA ARG A 514 23.90 14.19 -2.32
C ARG A 514 23.56 15.13 -3.47
N ARG A 515 22.26 15.22 -3.78
CA ARG A 515 21.73 16.16 -4.80
C ARG A 515 21.56 17.54 -4.16
N HIS A 516 22.31 18.53 -4.65
CA HIS A 516 22.12 19.92 -4.25
C HIS A 516 21.43 20.69 -5.37
N TYR A 517 20.31 21.35 -5.05
CA TYR A 517 19.68 22.31 -5.94
C TYR A 517 20.18 23.71 -5.57
N LYS A 518 20.86 24.38 -6.49
CA LYS A 518 21.11 25.82 -6.39
C LYS A 518 20.20 26.51 -7.39
N GLN A 519 19.36 27.40 -6.89
CA GLN A 519 18.44 28.19 -7.69
C GLN A 519 19.26 29.04 -8.69
N GLU A 520 18.84 29.00 -9.95
CA GLU A 520 19.19 29.89 -11.08
C GLU A 520 20.05 29.37 -12.23
N LYS A 521 20.79 28.25 -12.15
CA LYS A 521 21.29 27.55 -13.37
C LYS A 521 21.40 26.04 -13.12
N THR A 522 20.90 25.23 -14.06
CA THR A 522 20.81 23.77 -13.94
C THR A 522 22.18 23.11 -14.08
N PHE A 523 23.00 23.17 -13.03
CA PHE A 523 24.20 22.33 -12.90
C PHE A 523 23.94 21.25 -11.85
N LEU A 524 24.02 19.98 -12.28
CA LEU A 524 24.01 18.83 -11.38
C LEU A 524 25.39 18.68 -10.75
N TYR A 525 25.55 19.20 -9.53
CA TYR A 525 26.75 18.95 -8.74
C TYR A 525 26.57 17.67 -7.92
N PHE A 526 27.48 16.71 -8.11
CA PHE A 526 27.60 15.54 -7.26
C PHE A 526 28.79 15.74 -6.32
N LYS A 527 28.54 15.83 -5.01
CA LYS A 527 29.62 15.76 -4.02
C LYS A 527 29.75 14.31 -3.56
N ALA A 528 30.80 13.62 -4.00
CA ALA A 528 31.15 12.30 -3.51
C ALA A 528 31.95 12.44 -2.21
N ARG A 529 31.52 11.77 -1.14
CA ARG A 529 32.33 11.55 0.06
C ARG A 529 32.82 10.11 0.04
N VAL A 530 34.13 9.92 0.11
CA VAL A 530 34.79 8.60 0.17
C VAL A 530 35.21 8.38 1.61
N ASP A 531 34.47 7.54 2.35
CA ASP A 531 34.88 7.11 3.69
C ASP A 531 35.65 5.79 3.56
N VAL A 532 36.95 5.80 3.87
CA VAL A 532 37.81 4.61 3.88
C VAL A 532 37.84 4.03 5.29
N LYS A 533 37.27 2.83 5.49
CA LYS A 533 37.43 2.06 6.73
C LYS A 533 38.47 0.97 6.53
N LYS A 534 39.57 1.00 7.29
CA LYS A 534 40.47 -0.15 7.43
C LYS A 534 39.76 -1.26 8.21
N SER A 535 39.71 -2.47 7.68
CA SER A 535 39.27 -3.64 8.43
C SER A 535 40.30 -3.90 9.54
N LYS A 536 39.82 -4.21 10.76
CA LYS A 536 40.70 -4.72 11.82
C LYS A 536 40.98 -6.18 11.49
N GLU A 537 42.25 -6.53 11.38
CA GLU A 537 42.71 -7.91 11.24
C GLU A 537 42.17 -8.77 12.39
N PHE A 538 41.55 -9.90 12.05
CA PHE A 538 41.26 -10.98 13.00
C PHE A 538 42.57 -11.72 13.27
N PRO A 539 42.98 -11.92 14.54
CA PRO A 539 44.15 -12.75 14.83
C PRO A 539 43.81 -14.21 14.51
N MET A 540 44.56 -14.81 13.58
CA MET A 540 44.56 -16.25 13.38
C MET A 540 45.16 -16.93 14.62
N ALA A 541 44.41 -17.83 15.23
CA ALA A 541 44.91 -18.71 16.28
C ALA A 541 45.89 -19.73 15.68
N SER A 542 47.01 -19.91 16.37
CA SER A 542 47.96 -21.02 16.19
C SER A 542 47.52 -22.23 17.01
#